data_AF-A0A4R3I3K4-F1
#
_entry.id   AF-A0A4R3I3K4-F1
#
_cell.length_a   1.000
_cell.length_b   1.000
_cell.length_c   1.000
_cell.angle_alpha   90.00
_cell.angle_beta   90.00
_cell.angle_gamma   90.00
#
_symmetry.space_group_name_H-M   'P 1'
#
loop_
_entity.id
_entity.type
_entity.pdbx_description
1 polymer ?
#
loop_
_entity_poly.entity_id
_entity_poly.type
_entity_poly.pdbx_seq_one_letter_code
_entity_poly.pdbx_strand_id
1 'polypeptide(L)'
;MFTFAAIGKALTSSTAKNIYIAIVISVVAWGLDQNGYSRAQSKYELQIATENEKRAETERIAEQKRQAKRDAEARNVLQLSGELLEAKEQIDALKNKLNERAKDVSTQYRPQPAAALVAIPQWIVTNGWVCDYDRAIGYGVPGAAGADIGGVEIQACAADPFERSSIEAEQILRHHEEYGAYCRKLEEQLDRVLRHVDFIEGNAAR
;
A
#
# COMPACT_ATOMS: atom_id res chain seq x y z
N MET A 1 -16.24 -6.13 -104.11
CA MET A 1 -15.64 -6.09 -102.77
C MET A 1 -15.82 -7.47 -102.13
N PHE A 2 -14.70 -8.18 -102.01
CA PHE A 2 -14.36 -9.42 -101.27
C PHE A 2 -15.49 -10.39 -100.86
N THR A 3 -15.78 -11.42 -101.68
CA THR A 3 -15.29 -12.83 -101.60
C THR A 3 -15.69 -13.59 -100.34
N PHE A 4 -16.73 -14.43 -100.48
CA PHE A 4 -16.96 -15.63 -99.68
C PHE A 4 -15.97 -16.72 -100.14
N ALA A 5 -15.18 -17.28 -99.22
CA ALA A 5 -14.36 -18.46 -99.49
C ALA A 5 -14.18 -19.35 -98.23
N ALA A 6 -14.27 -20.65 -98.49
CA ALA A 6 -13.69 -21.78 -97.77
C ALA A 6 -14.42 -22.39 -96.54
N ILE A 7 -15.17 -23.43 -96.88
CA ILE A 7 -15.39 -24.71 -96.19
C ILE A 7 -14.21 -25.15 -95.31
N GLY A 8 -14.45 -25.58 -94.06
CA GLY A 8 -13.40 -26.15 -93.20
C GLY A 8 -13.86 -26.81 -91.89
N LYS A 9 -14.06 -28.14 -91.95
CA LYS A 9 -14.10 -29.16 -90.87
C LYS A 9 -15.39 -29.35 -90.06
N ALA A 10 -16.00 -30.52 -90.30
CA ALA A 10 -17.01 -31.17 -89.47
C ALA A 10 -16.49 -31.44 -88.05
N LEU A 11 -17.15 -30.87 -87.05
CA LEU A 11 -17.06 -31.32 -85.67
C LEU A 11 -17.80 -32.67 -85.56
N THR A 12 -17.06 -33.75 -85.39
CA THR A 12 -17.62 -35.07 -85.06
C THR A 12 -18.22 -35.00 -83.65
N SER A 13 -19.40 -35.61 -83.43
CA SER A 13 -20.19 -35.42 -82.19
C SER A 13 -19.46 -35.78 -80.88
N SER A 14 -18.38 -36.56 -80.96
CA SER A 14 -17.48 -36.89 -79.86
C SER A 14 -16.64 -35.69 -79.37
N THR A 15 -16.15 -34.85 -80.28
CA THR A 15 -15.35 -33.66 -79.91
C THR A 15 -16.20 -32.55 -79.28
N ALA A 16 -17.44 -32.36 -79.76
CA ALA A 16 -18.39 -31.43 -79.16
C ALA A 16 -18.79 -31.82 -77.72
N LYS A 17 -18.98 -33.12 -77.45
CA LYS A 17 -19.23 -33.63 -76.08
C LYS A 17 -18.07 -33.38 -75.13
N ASN A 18 -16.83 -33.62 -75.58
CA ASN A 18 -15.65 -33.41 -74.75
C ASN A 18 -15.42 -31.93 -74.41
N ILE A 19 -15.68 -31.02 -75.37
CA ILE A 19 -15.63 -29.56 -75.13
C ILE A 19 -16.69 -29.15 -74.10
N TYR A 20 -17.91 -29.68 -74.20
CA TYR A 20 -18.99 -29.36 -73.27
C TYR A 20 -18.68 -29.84 -71.84
N ILE A 21 -18.14 -31.06 -71.70
CA ILE A 21 -17.72 -31.61 -70.40
C ILE A 21 -16.58 -30.76 -69.78
N ALA A 22 -15.60 -30.33 -70.59
CA ALA A 22 -14.52 -29.48 -70.11
C ALA A 22 -15.02 -28.11 -69.62
N ILE A 23 -16.00 -27.52 -70.32
CA ILE A 23 -16.65 -26.26 -69.91
C ILE A 23 -17.44 -26.45 -68.61
N VAL A 24 -18.17 -27.56 -68.47
CA VAL A 24 -18.92 -27.84 -67.23
C VAL A 24 -17.96 -28.05 -66.05
N ILE A 25 -16.86 -28.79 -66.24
CA ILE A 25 -15.86 -29.00 -65.19
C ILE A 25 -15.18 -27.69 -64.79
N SER A 26 -14.82 -26.82 -65.75
CA SER A 26 -14.17 -25.55 -65.44
C SER A 26 -15.12 -24.55 -64.76
N VAL A 27 -16.40 -24.52 -65.13
CA VAL A 27 -17.42 -23.69 -64.48
C VAL A 27 -17.72 -24.19 -63.06
N VAL A 28 -17.82 -25.51 -62.86
CA VAL A 28 -18.01 -26.09 -61.53
C VAL A 28 -16.77 -25.89 -60.66
N ALA A 29 -15.57 -26.05 -61.21
CA ALA A 29 -14.32 -25.73 -60.53
C ALA A 29 -14.28 -24.25 -60.12
N TRP A 30 -14.56 -23.32 -61.04
CA TRP A 30 -14.56 -21.88 -60.76
C TRP A 30 -15.64 -21.47 -59.74
N GLY A 31 -16.84 -22.07 -59.81
CA GLY A 31 -17.94 -21.82 -58.88
C GLY A 31 -17.73 -22.42 -57.48
N LEU A 32 -17.00 -23.54 -57.36
CA LEU A 32 -16.60 -24.12 -56.08
C LEU A 32 -15.42 -23.35 -55.47
N ASP A 33 -14.49 -22.89 -56.31
CA ASP A 33 -13.31 -22.13 -55.91
C ASP A 33 -13.71 -20.77 -55.33
N GLN A 34 -14.50 -19.97 -56.06
CA GLN A 34 -14.90 -18.64 -55.58
C GLN A 34 -15.84 -18.66 -54.36
N ASN A 35 -16.80 -19.59 -54.32
CA ASN A 35 -17.72 -19.70 -53.17
C ASN A 35 -17.05 -20.35 -51.95
N GLY A 36 -16.03 -21.19 -52.16
CA GLY A 36 -15.23 -21.80 -51.10
C GLY A 36 -14.29 -20.79 -50.45
N TYR A 37 -13.52 -20.05 -51.26
CA TYR A 37 -12.56 -19.04 -50.78
C TYR A 37 -13.25 -17.90 -50.02
N SER A 38 -14.35 -17.36 -50.54
CA SER A 38 -15.11 -16.28 -49.86
C SER A 38 -15.75 -16.75 -48.54
N ARG A 39 -16.25 -17.99 -48.48
CA ARG A 39 -16.73 -18.59 -47.22
C ARG A 39 -15.62 -18.86 -46.21
N ALA A 40 -14.45 -19.31 -46.66
CA ALA A 40 -13.30 -19.53 -45.79
C ALA A 40 -12.78 -18.21 -45.22
N GLN A 41 -12.69 -17.17 -46.05
CA GLN A 41 -12.27 -15.83 -45.65
C GLN A 41 -13.23 -15.22 -44.62
N SER A 42 -14.54 -15.22 -44.87
CA SER A 42 -15.53 -14.70 -43.92
C SER A 42 -15.57 -15.45 -42.59
N LYS A 43 -15.39 -16.77 -42.60
CA LYS A 43 -15.25 -17.56 -41.36
C LYS A 43 -14.00 -17.20 -40.58
N TYR A 44 -12.89 -17.00 -41.27
CA TYR A 44 -11.62 -16.60 -40.67
C TYR A 44 -11.69 -15.19 -40.08
N GLU A 45 -12.27 -14.23 -40.82
CA GLU A 45 -12.53 -12.88 -40.35
C GLU A 45 -13.44 -12.87 -39.11
N LEU A 46 -14.50 -13.69 -39.11
CA LEU A 46 -15.39 -13.84 -37.96
C LEU A 46 -14.68 -14.44 -36.75
N GLN A 47 -13.81 -15.44 -36.94
CA GLN A 47 -13.01 -16.02 -35.86
C GLN A 47 -12.05 -15.00 -35.26
N ILE A 48 -11.32 -14.25 -36.10
CA ILE A 48 -10.44 -13.18 -35.63
C ILE A 48 -11.22 -12.11 -34.87
N ALA A 49 -12.37 -11.67 -35.40
CA ALA A 49 -13.22 -10.68 -34.74
C ALA A 49 -13.67 -11.17 -33.36
N THR A 50 -14.13 -12.42 -33.27
CA THR A 50 -14.59 -13.03 -32.01
C THR A 50 -13.43 -13.20 -31.01
N GLU A 51 -12.24 -13.58 -31.47
CA GLU A 51 -11.06 -13.69 -30.60
C GLU A 51 -10.60 -12.32 -30.11
N ASN A 52 -10.61 -11.30 -30.96
CA ASN A 52 -10.27 -9.93 -30.59
C ASN A 52 -11.25 -9.37 -29.56
N GLU A 53 -12.55 -9.62 -29.72
CA GLU A 53 -13.57 -9.25 -28.72
C GLU A 53 -13.33 -9.93 -27.37
N LYS A 54 -13.04 -11.24 -27.37
CA LYS A 54 -12.72 -11.97 -26.13
C LYS A 54 -11.45 -11.44 -25.45
N ARG A 55 -10.42 -11.10 -26.23
CA ARG A 55 -9.18 -10.50 -25.71
C ARG A 55 -9.47 -9.13 -25.12
N ALA A 56 -10.16 -8.27 -25.86
CA ALA A 56 -10.56 -6.94 -25.38
C ALA A 56 -11.40 -7.02 -24.10
N GLU A 57 -12.35 -7.95 -24.01
CA GLU A 57 -13.15 -8.13 -22.79
C GLU A 57 -12.30 -8.62 -21.62
N THR A 58 -11.39 -9.58 -21.86
CA THR A 58 -10.48 -10.06 -20.81
C THR A 58 -9.56 -8.95 -20.30
N GLU A 59 -9.05 -8.11 -21.20
CA GLU A 59 -8.24 -6.93 -20.87
C GLU A 59 -9.04 -5.90 -20.06
N ARG A 60 -10.29 -5.63 -20.46
CA ARG A 60 -11.18 -4.73 -19.71
C ARG A 60 -11.47 -5.25 -18.31
N ILE A 61 -11.78 -6.54 -18.17
CA ILE A 61 -12.00 -7.17 -16.86
C ILE A 61 -10.72 -7.11 -16.02
N ALA A 62 -9.55 -7.35 -16.62
CA ALA A 62 -8.28 -7.26 -15.93
C ALA A 62 -7.99 -5.82 -15.46
N GLU A 63 -8.26 -4.81 -16.30
CA GLU A 63 -8.10 -3.41 -15.92
C GLU A 63 -9.06 -3.01 -14.80
N GLN A 64 -10.34 -3.37 -14.91
CA GLN A 64 -11.33 -3.12 -13.86
C GLN A 64 -10.91 -3.76 -12.53
N LYS A 65 -10.39 -4.99 -12.57
CA LYS A 65 -9.85 -5.66 -11.37
C LYS A 65 -8.64 -4.92 -10.80
N ARG A 66 -7.70 -4.47 -11.65
CA ARG A 66 -6.54 -3.67 -11.21
C ARG A 66 -6.97 -2.35 -10.59
N GLN A 67 -7.92 -1.65 -11.21
CA GLN A 67 -8.46 -0.41 -10.71
C GLN A 67 -9.19 -0.61 -9.38
N ALA A 68 -10.07 -1.61 -9.29
CA ALA A 68 -10.77 -1.92 -8.05
C ALA A 68 -9.82 -2.26 -6.89
N LYS A 69 -8.71 -2.97 -7.17
CA LYS A 69 -7.66 -3.23 -6.17
C LYS A 69 -6.97 -1.94 -5.72
N ARG A 70 -6.52 -1.10 -6.66
CA ARG A 70 -5.90 0.20 -6.34
C ARG A 70 -6.84 1.09 -5.53
N ASP A 71 -8.11 1.15 -5.90
CA ASP A 71 -9.11 1.95 -5.18
C ASP A 71 -9.37 1.40 -3.77
N ALA A 72 -9.33 0.07 -3.60
CA ALA A 72 -9.45 -0.56 -2.29
C ALA A 72 -8.24 -0.28 -1.39
N GLU A 73 -7.03 -0.40 -1.93
CA GLU A 73 -5.79 -0.03 -1.23
C GLU A 73 -5.79 1.44 -0.82
N ALA A 74 -6.17 2.35 -1.72
CA ALA A 74 -6.25 3.79 -1.42
C ALA A 74 -7.24 4.08 -0.27
N ARG A 75 -8.42 3.44 -0.28
CA ARG A 75 -9.39 3.56 0.83
C ARG A 75 -8.83 3.03 2.14
N ASN A 76 -8.15 1.88 2.11
CA ASN A 76 -7.55 1.29 3.30
C ASN A 76 -6.49 2.22 3.92
N VAL A 77 -5.59 2.78 3.10
CA VAL A 77 -4.57 3.74 3.57
C VAL A 77 -5.21 4.97 4.19
N LEU A 78 -6.24 5.54 3.54
CA LEU A 78 -6.95 6.71 4.07
C LEU A 78 -7.63 6.41 5.41
N GLN A 79 -8.27 5.25 5.53
CA GLN A 79 -8.91 4.82 6.77
C GLN A 79 -7.88 4.66 7.90
N LEU A 80 -6.83 3.85 7.68
CA LEU A 80 -5.80 3.61 8.68
C LEU A 80 -5.06 4.90 9.09
N SER A 81 -4.88 5.82 8.15
CA SER A 81 -4.30 7.15 8.43
C SER A 81 -5.21 8.00 9.31
N GLY A 82 -6.52 7.96 9.07
CA GLY A 82 -7.51 8.63 9.94
C GLY A 82 -7.50 8.06 11.35
N GLU A 83 -7.55 6.73 11.48
CA GLU A 83 -7.47 6.03 12.78
C GLU A 83 -6.14 6.31 13.52
N LEU A 84 -5.04 6.50 12.78
CA LEU A 84 -3.75 6.85 13.38
C LEU A 84 -3.76 8.28 13.93
N LEU A 85 -4.34 9.22 13.18
CA LEU A 85 -4.42 10.61 13.60
C LEU A 85 -5.24 10.73 14.89
N GLU A 86 -6.41 10.08 14.93
CA GLU A 86 -7.27 10.06 16.11
C GLU A 86 -6.55 9.45 17.33
N ALA A 87 -5.89 8.30 17.17
CA ALA A 87 -5.13 7.68 18.25
C ALA A 87 -4.00 8.60 18.77
N LYS A 88 -3.29 9.30 17.88
CA LYS A 88 -2.25 10.27 18.27
C LYS A 88 -2.83 11.45 19.06
N GLU A 89 -3.97 11.97 18.66
CA GLU A 89 -4.67 13.05 19.36
C GLU A 89 -5.09 12.60 20.77
N GLN A 90 -5.65 11.40 20.91
CA GLN A 90 -6.01 10.83 22.21
C GLN A 90 -4.78 10.66 23.13
N ILE A 91 -3.66 10.18 22.59
CA ILE A 91 -2.40 10.05 23.33
C ILE A 91 -1.89 11.42 23.77
N ASP A 92 -1.95 12.44 22.92
CA ASP A 92 -1.53 13.79 23.26
C ASP A 92 -2.42 14.44 24.32
N ALA A 93 -3.74 14.25 24.23
CA ALA A 93 -4.67 14.70 25.25
C ALA A 93 -4.39 14.07 26.62
N LEU A 94 -4.14 12.74 26.65
CA LEU A 94 -3.77 12.05 27.88
C LEU A 94 -2.44 12.55 28.44
N LYS A 95 -1.42 12.70 27.59
CA LYS A 95 -0.11 13.22 27.97
C LYS A 95 -0.23 14.60 28.59
N ASN A 96 -1.00 15.51 27.99
CA ASN A 96 -1.18 16.86 28.52
C ASN A 96 -1.85 16.85 29.90
N LYS A 97 -2.88 16.01 30.09
CA LYS A 97 -3.54 15.83 31.39
C LYS A 97 -2.61 15.28 32.47
N LEU A 98 -1.68 14.40 32.09
CA LEU A 98 -0.67 13.86 32.99
C LEU A 98 0.37 14.94 33.35
N ASN A 99 0.90 15.64 32.35
CA ASN A 99 1.84 16.74 32.52
C ASN A 99 1.29 17.85 33.44
N GLU A 100 0.00 18.19 33.32
CA GLU A 100 -0.67 19.15 34.20
C GLU A 100 -0.67 18.69 35.68
N ARG A 101 -0.84 17.39 35.91
CA ARG A 101 -0.85 16.80 37.26
C ARG A 101 0.54 16.58 37.83
N ALA A 102 1.56 16.43 36.98
CA ALA A 102 2.93 16.14 37.40
C ALA A 102 3.41 17.14 38.47
N LYS A 103 3.15 18.43 38.28
CA LYS A 103 3.50 19.47 39.24
C LYS A 103 2.87 19.26 40.63
N ASP A 104 1.57 18.97 40.68
CA ASP A 104 0.86 18.80 41.95
C ASP A 104 1.36 17.57 42.72
N VAL A 105 1.53 16.45 42.02
CA VAL A 105 1.96 15.18 42.63
C VAL A 105 3.45 15.14 42.97
N SER A 106 4.26 16.01 42.34
CA SER A 106 5.69 16.14 42.61
C SER A 106 6.02 17.18 43.68
N THR A 107 5.04 17.96 44.16
CA THR A 107 5.29 19.01 45.16
C THR A 107 4.53 18.81 46.47
N GLN A 108 3.43 18.05 46.47
CA GLN A 108 2.56 17.89 47.63
C GLN A 108 2.28 16.42 47.95
N TYR A 109 2.18 16.08 49.24
CA TYR A 109 1.75 14.77 49.70
C TYR A 109 0.77 14.85 50.87
N ARG A 110 0.09 13.75 51.13
CA ARG A 110 -0.83 13.60 52.26
C ARG A 110 -0.22 12.67 53.32
N PRO A 111 0.08 13.15 54.54
CA PRO A 111 0.76 12.34 55.55
C PRO A 111 -0.13 11.28 56.19
N GLN A 112 -1.44 11.52 56.25
CA GLN A 112 -2.43 10.60 56.82
C GLN A 112 -3.76 10.71 56.06
N PRO A 113 -4.59 9.64 56.00
CA PRO A 113 -5.91 9.72 55.36
C PRO A 113 -6.71 10.94 55.84
N ALA A 114 -7.33 11.66 54.89
CA ALA A 114 -8.07 12.92 55.12
C ALA A 114 -7.28 14.13 55.67
N ALA A 115 -5.98 14.04 55.96
CA ALA A 115 -5.17 15.20 56.37
C ALA A 115 -4.91 16.18 55.21
N ALA A 116 -4.70 17.47 55.47
CA ALA A 116 -4.36 18.44 54.42
C ALA A 116 -3.08 18.06 53.66
N LEU A 117 -2.98 18.52 52.40
CA LEU A 117 -1.76 18.38 51.60
C LEU A 117 -0.66 19.26 52.18
N VAL A 118 0.54 18.71 52.27
CA VAL A 118 1.75 19.40 52.74
C VAL A 118 2.88 19.22 51.73
N ALA A 119 3.85 20.13 51.73
CA ALA A 119 4.98 20.09 50.80
C ALA A 119 5.82 18.81 51.01
N ILE A 120 6.27 18.20 49.91
CA ILE A 120 7.17 17.05 49.94
C ILE A 120 8.51 17.47 50.56
N PRO A 121 9.09 16.69 51.50
CA PRO A 121 10.43 16.94 52.01
C PRO A 121 11.45 17.00 50.86
N GLN A 122 12.54 17.74 51.01
CA GLN A 122 13.51 17.93 49.91
C GLN A 122 13.86 16.61 49.21
N TRP A 123 13.46 16.52 47.94
CA TRP A 123 13.87 15.45 47.05
C TRP A 123 15.20 15.83 46.44
N ILE A 124 16.23 15.02 46.73
CA ILE A 124 17.61 15.26 46.29
C ILE A 124 17.98 14.14 45.34
N VAL A 125 18.36 14.54 44.13
CA VAL A 125 18.95 13.65 43.11
C VAL A 125 20.40 14.09 42.91
N THR A 126 21.31 13.13 42.77
CA THR A 126 22.72 13.42 42.50
C THR A 126 23.01 13.42 40.99
N ASN A 127 24.06 14.10 40.58
CA ASN A 127 24.49 14.10 39.17
C ASN A 127 24.79 12.68 38.64
N GLY A 128 25.32 11.80 39.48
CA GLY A 128 25.58 10.40 39.14
C GLY A 128 24.29 9.63 38.86
N TRP A 129 23.23 9.87 39.63
CA TRP A 129 21.92 9.28 39.38
C TRP A 129 21.34 9.74 38.04
N VAL A 130 21.46 11.04 37.71
CA VAL A 130 20.99 11.57 36.40
C VAL A 130 21.79 10.97 35.25
N CYS A 131 23.12 10.86 35.40
CA CYS A 131 23.97 10.21 34.40
C CYS A 131 23.56 8.74 34.13
N ASP A 132 23.25 7.98 35.18
CA ASP A 132 22.78 6.59 35.02
C ASP A 132 21.37 6.51 34.45
N TYR A 133 20.47 7.44 34.81
CA TYR A 133 19.14 7.58 34.23
C TYR A 133 19.22 7.83 32.72
N ASP A 134 20.00 8.82 32.30
CA ASP A 134 20.21 9.20 30.90
C ASP A 134 20.77 8.02 30.09
N ARG A 135 21.77 7.32 30.64
CA ARG A 135 22.32 6.11 30.01
C ARG A 135 21.29 5.00 29.88
N ALA A 136 20.44 4.80 30.90
CA ALA A 136 19.43 3.75 30.89
C ALA A 136 18.36 3.97 29.81
N ILE A 137 18.01 5.22 29.51
CA ILE A 137 17.10 5.58 28.41
C ILE A 137 17.80 5.67 27.04
N GLY A 138 19.11 5.36 26.98
CA GLY A 138 19.91 5.31 25.76
C GLY A 138 20.54 6.65 25.38
N TYR A 139 20.42 7.69 26.20
CA TYR A 139 21.03 8.98 25.95
C TYR A 139 22.56 8.88 26.03
N GLY A 140 23.26 9.44 25.04
CA GLY A 140 24.72 9.32 24.93
C GLY A 140 25.23 7.92 24.54
N VAL A 141 24.34 6.96 24.22
CA VAL A 141 24.72 5.65 23.67
C VAL A 141 24.74 5.72 22.14
N PRO A 142 25.89 5.51 21.48
CA PRO A 142 25.97 5.53 20.02
C PRO A 142 24.99 4.53 19.39
N GLY A 143 24.14 5.02 18.49
CA GLY A 143 23.17 4.18 17.75
C GLY A 143 21.87 3.88 18.50
N ALA A 144 21.61 4.46 19.68
CA ALA A 144 20.33 4.34 20.35
C ALA A 144 19.25 5.18 19.64
N ALA A 145 18.33 4.52 18.93
CA ALA A 145 17.18 5.17 18.32
C ALA A 145 16.15 5.57 19.38
N GLY A 146 15.61 6.80 19.29
CA GLY A 146 14.56 7.28 20.19
C GLY A 146 15.03 7.84 21.54
N ALA A 147 16.34 7.88 21.79
CA ALA A 147 16.90 8.48 23.01
C ALA A 147 16.88 10.02 22.99
N ASP A 148 16.76 10.63 21.82
CA ASP A 148 16.88 12.08 21.61
C ASP A 148 15.52 12.82 21.62
N ILE A 149 14.63 12.44 22.53
CA ILE A 149 13.35 13.15 22.71
C ILE A 149 13.66 14.48 23.40
N GLY A 150 13.84 15.53 22.62
CA GLY A 150 14.02 16.90 23.11
C GLY A 150 15.27 17.62 22.62
N GLY A 151 16.15 16.98 21.83
CA GLY A 151 17.24 17.66 21.11
C GLY A 151 18.24 18.38 22.01
N VAL A 152 18.41 17.92 23.26
CA VAL A 152 19.50 18.43 24.10
C VAL A 152 20.78 17.75 23.62
N GLU A 153 21.89 18.47 23.64
CA GLU A 153 23.19 17.90 23.30
C GLU A 153 23.58 16.84 24.36
N ILE A 154 24.43 15.87 24.02
CA ILE A 154 24.96 14.91 24.99
C ILE A 154 25.73 15.69 26.05
N GLN A 155 25.08 15.98 27.17
CA GLN A 155 25.76 16.62 28.28
C GLN A 155 26.65 15.56 28.91
N ALA A 156 27.97 15.76 28.83
CA ALA A 156 28.89 14.91 29.55
C ALA A 156 28.47 14.87 31.02
N CYS A 157 28.41 13.68 31.62
CA CYS A 157 28.05 13.54 33.02
C CYS A 157 28.89 14.49 33.88
N ALA A 158 28.25 15.16 34.83
CA ALA A 158 28.93 16.16 35.66
C ALA A 158 30.14 15.55 36.37
N ALA A 159 31.14 16.39 36.65
CA ALA A 159 32.43 15.93 37.17
C ALA A 159 32.33 15.26 38.55
N ASP A 160 31.48 15.77 39.45
CA ASP A 160 31.19 15.14 40.74
C ASP A 160 29.83 14.40 40.70
N PRO A 161 29.82 13.05 40.76
CA PRO A 161 28.59 12.27 40.71
C PRO A 161 27.77 12.32 42.01
N PHE A 162 28.32 12.80 43.13
CA PHE A 162 27.61 12.90 44.41
C PHE A 162 27.06 14.30 44.68
N GLU A 163 27.45 15.30 43.89
CA GLU A 163 26.89 16.64 43.94
C GLU A 163 25.40 16.63 43.58
N ARG A 164 24.64 17.54 44.22
CA ARG A 164 23.21 17.72 43.97
C ARG A 164 22.97 18.19 42.55
N SER A 165 22.09 17.49 41.85
CA SER A 165 21.59 17.89 40.54
C SER A 165 20.51 18.98 40.65
N SER A 166 20.37 19.78 39.59
CA SER A 166 19.30 20.77 39.43
C SER A 166 17.96 20.17 38.96
N ILE A 167 17.91 18.85 38.75
CA ILE A 167 16.70 18.16 38.28
C ILE A 167 15.68 18.02 39.42
N GLU A 168 14.44 18.39 39.11
CA GLU A 168 13.27 18.35 39.98
C GLU A 168 12.34 17.16 39.66
N ALA A 169 11.55 16.71 40.64
CA ALA A 169 10.77 15.46 40.52
C ALA A 169 9.74 15.53 39.40
N GLU A 170 9.19 16.73 39.20
CA GLU A 170 8.26 17.04 38.10
C GLU A 170 8.92 16.82 36.74
N GLN A 171 10.20 17.17 36.58
CA GLN A 171 10.89 17.06 35.29
C GLN A 171 11.10 15.60 34.90
N ILE A 172 11.41 14.73 35.87
CA ILE A 172 11.56 13.29 35.62
C ILE A 172 10.22 12.65 35.27
N LEU A 173 9.17 12.99 36.01
CA LEU A 173 7.84 12.46 35.74
C LEU A 173 7.34 12.91 34.36
N ARG A 174 7.52 14.19 34.01
CA ARG A 174 7.19 14.72 32.69
C ARG A 174 7.98 14.02 31.58
N HIS A 175 9.28 13.82 31.76
CA HIS A 175 10.08 13.06 30.79
C HIS A 175 9.53 11.63 30.60
N HIS A 176 9.17 10.95 31.69
CA HIS A 176 8.60 9.60 31.61
C HIS A 176 7.23 9.59 30.90
N GLU A 177 6.40 10.60 31.15
CA GLU A 177 5.10 10.76 30.49
C GLU A 177 5.26 11.02 28.98
N GLU A 178 6.23 11.85 28.59
CA GLU A 178 6.61 12.11 27.20
C GLU A 178 7.16 10.86 26.51
N TYR A 179 8.08 10.15 27.16
CA TYR A 179 8.64 8.89 26.66
C TYR A 179 7.55 7.84 26.48
N GLY A 180 6.68 7.65 27.48
CA GLY A 180 5.55 6.72 27.38
C GLY A 180 4.57 7.10 26.27
N ALA A 181 4.32 8.39 26.04
CA ALA A 181 3.51 8.86 24.92
C ALA A 181 4.17 8.57 23.57
N TYR A 182 5.49 8.73 23.46
CA TYR A 182 6.25 8.36 22.28
C TYR A 182 6.13 6.86 21.96
N CYS A 183 6.35 5.99 22.95
CA CYS A 183 6.22 4.54 22.77
C CYS A 183 4.82 4.15 22.26
N ARG A 184 3.76 4.66 22.89
CA ARG A 184 2.38 4.38 22.45
C ARG A 184 2.11 4.85 21.02
N LYS A 185 2.63 6.02 20.62
CA LYS A 185 2.48 6.51 19.24
C LYS A 185 3.22 5.62 18.24
N LEU A 186 4.39 5.10 18.61
CA LEU A 186 5.15 4.18 17.78
C LEU A 186 4.42 2.84 17.63
N GLU A 187 3.84 2.32 18.72
CA GLU A 187 3.01 1.11 18.70
C GLU A 187 1.80 1.26 17.77
N GLU A 188 1.08 2.39 17.87
CA GLU A 188 -0.04 2.67 16.96
C GLU A 188 0.40 2.75 15.50
N GLN A 189 1.54 3.37 15.20
CA GLN A 189 2.10 3.40 13.86
C GLN A 189 2.44 2.00 13.34
N LEU A 190 3.07 1.18 14.17
CA LEU A 190 3.44 -0.19 13.82
C LEU A 190 2.19 -1.03 13.55
N ASP A 191 1.18 -0.94 14.41
CA ASP A 191 -0.11 -1.60 14.21
C ASP A 191 -0.75 -1.22 12.87
N ARG A 192 -0.79 0.07 12.51
CA ARG A 192 -1.33 0.48 11.20
C ARG A 192 -0.57 -0.11 10.02
N VAL A 193 0.76 -0.14 10.10
CA VAL A 193 1.59 -0.73 9.05
C VAL A 193 1.31 -2.23 8.93
N LEU A 194 1.23 -2.96 10.05
CA LEU A 194 0.90 -4.38 10.05
C LEU A 194 -0.48 -4.65 9.45
N ARG A 195 -1.52 -3.91 9.88
CA ARG A 195 -2.87 -4.02 9.31
C ARG A 195 -2.91 -3.70 7.81
N HIS A 196 -2.09 -2.75 7.36
CA HIS A 196 -1.96 -2.45 5.94
C HIS A 196 -1.30 -3.60 5.16
N VAL A 197 -0.26 -4.23 5.71
CA VAL A 197 0.38 -5.41 5.11
C VAL A 197 -0.61 -6.58 5.05
N ASP A 198 -1.33 -6.88 6.14
CA ASP A 198 -2.34 -7.93 6.17
C ASP A 198 -3.45 -7.71 5.13
N PHE A 199 -3.82 -6.44 4.89
CA PHE A 199 -4.76 -6.10 3.83
C PHE A 199 -4.19 -6.40 2.43
N ILE A 200 -2.93 -6.04 2.16
CA ILE A 200 -2.28 -6.31 0.87
C ILE A 200 -2.12 -7.81 0.63
N GLU A 201 -1.75 -8.57 1.67
CA GLU A 201 -1.59 -10.01 1.60
C GLU A 201 -2.92 -10.78 1.53
N GLY A 202 -4.04 -10.10 1.83
CA GLY A 202 -5.37 -10.71 1.87
C GLY A 202 -5.65 -11.52 3.14
N ASN A 203 -4.88 -11.29 4.20
CA ASN A 203 -5.04 -11.94 5.49
C ASN A 203 -6.10 -11.26 6.38
N ALA A 204 -6.56 -10.06 6.01
CA ALA A 204 -7.49 -9.23 6.79
C ALA A 204 -8.91 -9.79 7.00
N ALA A 205 -9.18 -11.06 6.68
CA ALA A 205 -10.50 -11.69 6.70
C ALA A 205 -10.57 -13.04 7.44
N ARG A 206 -9.72 -13.27 8.46
CA ARG A 206 -9.90 -14.38 9.42
C ARG A 206 -10.14 -13.87 10.82
#